data_AF-A0A9J6RBK5-F1
#
_entry.id   AF-A0A9J6RBK5-F1
#
_cell.length_a   1.000
_cell.length_b   1.000
_cell.length_c   1.000
_cell.angle_alpha   90.00
_cell.angle_beta   90.00
_cell.angle_gamma   90.00
#
_symmetry.space_group_name_H-M   'P 1'
#
loop_
_entity.id
_entity.type
_entity.pdbx_description
1 polymer ?
#
loop_
_entity_poly.entity_id
_entity_poly.type
_entity_poly.pdbx_seq_one_letter_code
_entity_poly.pdbx_strand_id
1 'polypeptide(L)'
;MMHFLVVLLFMFLGYLIKYRQYSWLIAGYNTSTKKQKEKYNQDALCRGVGNLAFILAGIASVGSIGEFFSLNRVMLFSWILFSIVIIVELFNMNIGNRFRK
;
A
#
# COMPACT_ATOMS: atom_id res chain seq x y z
N MET A 1 3.20 8.58 20.41
CA MET A 1 1.74 8.57 20.16
C MET A 1 1.52 7.31 19.35
N MET A 2 0.86 6.30 19.92
CA MET A 2 0.83 4.99 19.28
C MET A 2 0.21 5.03 17.88
N HIS A 3 0.94 4.52 16.89
CA HIS A 3 0.61 4.64 15.48
C HIS A 3 -0.39 3.59 14.94
N PHE A 4 -1.20 2.97 15.81
CA PHE A 4 -2.19 1.96 15.41
C PHE A 4 -3.26 2.48 14.42
N LEU A 5 -3.54 3.79 14.41
CA LEU A 5 -4.42 4.38 13.40
C LEU A 5 -3.91 4.17 11.97
N VAL A 6 -2.59 4.20 11.76
CA VAL A 6 -1.97 3.93 10.46
C VAL A 6 -2.23 2.49 10.04
N VAL A 7 -2.10 1.55 10.97
CA VAL A 7 -2.38 0.13 10.74
C VAL A 7 -3.83 -0.08 10.30
N LEU A 8 -4.78 0.49 11.05
CA LEU A 8 -6.20 0.37 10.74
C LEU A 8 -6.54 0.99 9.38
N LEU A 9 -5.97 2.16 9.07
CA LEU A 9 -6.16 2.83 7.79
C LEU A 9 -5.69 1.95 6.62
N PHE A 10 -4.46 1.41 6.68
CA PHE A 10 -3.93 0.58 5.60
C PHE A 10 -4.64 -0.78 5.48
N MET A 11 -5.06 -1.38 6.60
CA MET A 11 -5.90 -2.58 6.55
C MET A 11 -7.25 -2.30 5.87
N PHE A 12 -7.90 -1.20 6.24
CA PHE A 12 -9.19 -0.81 5.68
C PHE A 12 -9.09 -0.50 4.18
N LEU A 13 -8.10 0.30 3.77
CA LEU A 13 -7.82 0.58 2.36
C LEU A 13 -7.45 -0.68 1.58
N GLY A 14 -6.59 -1.53 2.15
CA GLY A 14 -6.22 -2.81 1.54
C GLY A 14 -7.42 -3.70 1.29
N TYR A 15 -8.35 -3.76 2.26
CA TYR A 15 -9.60 -4.51 2.11
C TYR A 15 -10.49 -3.94 1.00
N LEU A 16 -10.75 -2.64 1.01
CA LEU A 16 -11.59 -1.99 0.00
C LEU A 16 -11.00 -2.12 -1.41
N ILE A 17 -9.70 -1.91 -1.56
CA ILE A 17 -9.05 -1.96 -2.88
C ILE A 17 -9.00 -3.41 -3.37
N LYS A 18 -8.51 -4.36 -2.56
CA LYS A 18 -8.30 -5.75 -2.99
C LYS A 18 -9.60 -6.52 -3.22
N TYR A 19 -10.53 -6.43 -2.27
CA TYR A 19 -11.71 -7.30 -2.24
C TYR A 19 -12.98 -6.61 -2.71
N ARG A 20 -13.11 -5.28 -2.53
CA ARG A 20 -14.23 -4.50 -3.06
C ARG A 20 -13.95 -3.86 -4.41
N GLN A 21 -12.73 -4.00 -4.94
CA GLN A 21 -12.33 -3.46 -6.25
C GLN A 21 -12.52 -1.93 -6.35
N TYR A 22 -12.31 -1.21 -5.24
CA TYR A 22 -12.45 0.25 -5.20
C TYR A 22 -11.25 0.96 -5.85
N SER A 23 -11.09 0.78 -7.17
CA SER A 23 -10.00 1.33 -7.96
C SER A 23 -9.95 2.86 -7.99
N TRP A 24 -11.05 3.53 -7.67
CA TRP A 24 -11.12 5.00 -7.55
C TRP A 24 -10.29 5.54 -6.37
N LEU A 25 -9.92 4.70 -5.40
CA LEU A 25 -8.98 5.03 -4.32
C LEU A 25 -7.52 5.05 -4.80
N ILE A 26 -7.23 4.52 -5.99
CA ILE A 26 -5.89 4.49 -6.57
C ILE A 26 -5.69 5.78 -7.36
N ALA A 27 -5.08 6.80 -6.77
CA ALA A 27 -5.01 8.16 -7.32
C ALA A 27 -4.56 8.19 -8.79
N GLY A 28 -3.45 7.54 -9.16
CA GLY A 28 -2.94 7.51 -10.54
C GLY A 28 -3.89 6.83 -11.54
N TYR A 29 -4.69 5.86 -11.09
CA TYR A 29 -5.74 5.28 -11.92
C TYR A 29 -6.95 6.20 -11.97
N ASN A 30 -7.42 6.71 -10.83
CA ASN A 30 -8.63 7.53 -10.73
C ASN A 30 -8.54 8.82 -11.58
N THR A 31 -7.39 9.49 -11.56
CA THR A 31 -7.12 10.72 -12.34
C THR A 31 -6.82 10.47 -13.81
N SER A 32 -6.60 9.22 -14.22
CA SER A 32 -6.37 8.87 -15.63
C SER A 32 -7.64 9.01 -16.48
N THR A 33 -7.46 9.39 -17.75
CA THR A 33 -8.56 9.42 -18.73
C THR A 33 -9.09 8.01 -19.00
N LYS A 34 -10.34 7.90 -19.50
CA LYS A 34 -10.96 6.60 -19.84
C LYS A 34 -10.05 5.74 -20.75
N LYS A 35 -9.51 6.35 -21.81
CA LYS A 35 -8.57 5.70 -22.75
C LYS A 35 -7.29 5.17 -22.07
N GLN A 36 -6.80 5.84 -21.04
CA GLN A 36 -5.63 5.35 -20.28
C GLN A 36 -6.01 4.25 -19.29
N LYS A 37 -7.17 4.37 -18.62
CA LYS A 37 -7.70 3.33 -17.74
C LYS A 37 -7.88 1.99 -18.46
N GLU A 38 -8.37 2.01 -19.70
CA GLU A 38 -8.58 0.81 -20.53
C GLU A 38 -7.31 -0.02 -20.78
N LYS A 39 -6.13 0.58 -20.72
CA LYS A 39 -4.83 -0.09 -20.89
C LYS A 39 -4.43 -0.94 -19.68
N TYR A 40 -5.10 -0.78 -18.54
CA TYR A 40 -4.78 -1.53 -17.33
C TYR A 40 -5.75 -2.69 -17.13
N ASN A 41 -5.23 -3.79 -16.59
CA ASN A 41 -6.02 -4.82 -15.95
C ASN A 41 -6.40 -4.34 -14.54
N GLN A 42 -7.62 -3.79 -14.41
CA GLN A 42 -8.11 -3.21 -13.16
C GLN A 42 -8.06 -4.21 -12.00
N ASP A 43 -8.44 -5.47 -12.22
CA ASP A 43 -8.45 -6.50 -11.17
C ASP A 43 -7.04 -6.80 -10.66
N ALA A 44 -6.07 -6.91 -11.58
CA ALA A 44 -4.68 -7.12 -11.22
C ALA A 44 -4.11 -5.91 -10.47
N LEU A 45 -4.45 -4.69 -10.91
CA LEU A 45 -4.05 -3.45 -10.26
C LEU A 45 -4.59 -3.36 -8.82
N CYS A 46 -5.90 -3.58 -8.63
CA CYS A 46 -6.53 -3.60 -7.31
C CYS A 46 -5.93 -4.67 -6.40
N ARG A 47 -5.69 -5.88 -6.90
CA ARG A 47 -5.01 -6.93 -6.11
C ARG A 47 -3.59 -6.53 -5.72
N GLY A 48 -2.83 -5.93 -6.64
CA GLY A 48 -1.47 -5.47 -6.40
C GLY A 48 -1.39 -4.35 -5.35
N VAL A 49 -2.14 -3.26 -5.55
CA VAL A 49 -2.16 -2.12 -4.64
C VAL A 49 -2.77 -2.49 -3.28
N GLY A 50 -3.81 -3.33 -3.26
CA GLY A 50 -4.38 -3.82 -2.02
C GLY A 50 -3.43 -4.73 -1.23
N ASN A 51 -2.65 -5.59 -1.90
CA ASN A 51 -1.59 -6.37 -1.26
C ASN A 51 -0.49 -5.47 -0.68
N LEU A 52 -0.07 -4.43 -1.43
CA LEU A 52 0.87 -3.43 -0.92
C LEU A 52 0.35 -2.78 0.36
N ALA A 53 -0.93 -2.38 0.39
CA ALA A 53 -1.52 -1.79 1.59
C ALA A 53 -1.48 -2.76 2.80
N PHE A 54 -1.73 -4.06 2.60
CA PHE A 54 -1.59 -5.05 3.67
C PHE A 54 -0.15 -5.25 4.14
N ILE A 55 0.83 -5.24 3.23
CA ILE A 55 2.26 -5.31 3.58
C ILE A 55 2.63 -4.10 4.45
N LEU A 56 2.22 -2.90 4.04
CA LEU A 56 2.46 -1.67 4.80
C LEU A 56 1.77 -1.68 6.16
N ALA A 57 0.54 -2.20 6.25
CA ALA A 57 -0.14 -2.40 7.53
C ALA A 57 0.64 -3.35 8.45
N GLY A 58 1.16 -4.47 7.91
CA GLY A 58 1.98 -5.42 8.65
C GLY A 58 3.25 -4.79 9.21
N ILE A 59 3.98 -4.04 8.37
CA ILE A 59 5.18 -3.30 8.81
C ILE A 59 4.81 -2.28 9.89
N ALA A 60 3.81 -1.42 9.65
CA ALA A 60 3.36 -0.42 10.62
C ALA A 60 2.91 -1.06 11.96
N SER A 61 2.39 -2.29 11.92
CA SER A 61 2.01 -3.04 13.13
C SER A 61 3.23 -3.40 13.96
N VAL A 62 4.32 -3.88 13.33
CA VAL A 62 5.60 -4.16 14.01
C VAL A 62 6.16 -2.88 14.64
N GLY A 63 6.14 -1.76 13.91
CA GLY A 63 6.58 -0.47 14.44
C GLY A 63 5.76 0.01 15.64
N SER A 64 4.43 -0.12 15.57
CA SER A 64 3.51 0.28 16.65
C SER A 64 3.67 -0.61 17.90
N ILE A 65 3.88 -1.92 17.71
CA ILE A 65 4.20 -2.85 18.80
C ILE A 65 5.57 -2.50 19.41
N GLY A 66 6.56 -2.17 18.58
CA GLY A 66 7.87 -1.71 19.03
C GLY A 66 7.76 -0.47 19.93
N GLU A 67 6.98 0.54 19.54
CA GLU A 67 6.71 1.72 20.36
C GLU A 67 6.00 1.34 21.68
N PHE A 68 5.01 0.45 21.63
CA PHE A 68 4.27 -0.02 22.82
C PHE A 68 5.19 -0.61 23.90
N PHE A 69 6.22 -1.36 23.48
CA PHE A 69 7.22 -1.95 24.38
C PHE A 69 8.47 -1.09 24.57
N SER A 70 8.46 0.19 24.17
CA SER A 70 9.62 1.10 24.25
C SER A 70 10.88 0.61 23.50
N LEU A 71 10.70 -0.23 22.47
CA LEU A 71 11.75 -0.74 21.59
C LEU A 71 12.01 0.23 20.43
N ASN A 72 12.60 1.38 20.73
CA ASN A 72 12.82 2.48 19.78
C ASN A 72 13.54 2.06 18.49
N ARG A 73 14.45 1.09 18.56
CA ARG A 73 15.17 0.57 17.38
C ARG A 73 14.21 -0.18 16.44
N VAL A 74 13.32 -1.01 16.98
CA VAL A 74 12.33 -1.77 16.19
C VAL A 74 11.38 -0.80 15.48
N MET A 75 10.91 0.21 16.21
CA MET A 75 10.09 1.28 15.64
C MET A 75 10.82 1.99 14.48
N LEU A 76 12.07 2.41 14.68
CA LEU A 76 12.86 3.09 13.66
C LEU A 76 13.06 2.21 12.41
N PHE A 77 13.51 0.97 12.58
CA PHE A 77 13.72 0.05 11.45
C PHE A 77 12.42 -0.23 10.69
N SER A 78 11.30 -0.34 11.41
CA SER A 78 9.98 -0.50 10.79
C SER A 78 9.62 0.67 9.88
N TRP A 79 9.83 1.91 10.32
CA TRP A 79 9.52 3.10 9.50
C TRP A 79 10.46 3.28 8.31
N ILE A 80 11.73 2.89 8.46
CA ILE A 80 12.69 2.84 7.34
C ILE A 80 12.22 1.81 6.31
N LEU A 81 11.90 0.59 6.76
CA LEU A 81 11.41 -0.48 5.88
C LEU A 81 10.10 -0.09 5.18
N PHE A 82 9.18 0.53 5.90
CA PHE A 82 7.91 1.04 5.36
C PHE A 82 8.16 1.98 4.17
N SER A 83 9.08 2.94 4.33
CA SER A 83 9.44 3.90 3.28
C SER A 83 10.11 3.21 2.08
N ILE A 84 11.04 2.28 2.33
CA ILE A 84 11.72 1.52 1.27
C ILE A 84 10.71 0.71 0.45
N VAL A 85 9.76 0.02 1.09
CA VAL A 85 8.74 -0.78 0.42
C VAL A 85 7.86 0.08 -0.49
N ILE A 86 7.45 1.28 -0.03
CA ILE A 86 6.71 2.21 -0.89
C ILE A 86 7.51 2.57 -2.13
N ILE A 87 8.78 2.97 -1.96
CA ILE A 87 9.64 3.41 -3.07
C ILE A 87 9.81 2.28 -4.08
N VAL A 88 10.22 1.09 -3.61
CA VAL A 88 10.47 -0.08 -4.48
C VAL A 88 9.21 -0.48 -5.23
N GLU A 89 8.05 -0.54 -4.56
CA GLU A 89 6.81 -0.94 -5.23
C GLU A 89 6.33 0.13 -6.22
N LEU A 90 6.49 1.42 -5.93
CA LEU A 90 6.20 2.48 -6.91
C LEU A 90 7.07 2.35 -8.17
N PHE A 91 8.37 2.08 -8.02
CA PHE A 91 9.26 1.83 -9.16
C PHE A 91 8.84 0.60 -9.94
N ASN A 92 8.53 -0.52 -9.26
CA ASN A 92 8.07 -1.75 -9.89
C ASN A 92 6.77 -1.55 -10.66
N MET A 93 5.82 -0.80 -10.11
CA MET A 93 4.54 -0.49 -10.75
C MET A 93 4.70 0.43 -11.97
N ASN A 94 5.63 1.39 -11.91
CA ASN A 94 5.84 2.37 -12.98
C ASN A 94 6.65 1.79 -14.16
N ILE A 95 7.75 1.07 -13.87
CA ILE A 95 8.68 0.55 -14.89
C ILE A 95 8.16 -0.76 -15.50
N GLY A 96 7.62 -1.66 -14.67
CA GLY A 96 7.34 -3.03 -15.09
C GLY A 96 6.13 -3.19 -16.01
N ASN A 97 5.38 -2.12 -16.32
CA ASN A 97 4.06 -2.19 -16.95
C ASN A 97 3.17 -3.28 -16.30
N ARG A 98 3.40 -3.56 -15.01
CA ARG A 98 3.01 -4.81 -14.33
C ARG A 98 1.51 -5.12 -14.38
N PHE A 99 0.71 -4.06 -14.49
CA PHE A 99 -0.74 -4.13 -14.52
C PHE A 99 -1.34 -3.68 -15.85
N ARG A 100 -0.53 -3.49 -16.90
CA ARG A 100 -1.06 -3.26 -18.25
C ARG A 100 -1.62 -4.55 -18.83
N LYS A 101 -2.60 -4.40 -19.71
CA LYS A 101 -3.10 -5.48 -20.56
C LYS A 101 -2.09 -5.83 -21.66
#